data_AF-A0A6A3DW42-F1
#
_entry.id   AF-A0A6A3DW42-F1
#
_cell.length_a   1.000
_cell.length_b   1.000
_cell.length_c   1.000
_cell.angle_alpha   90.00
_cell.angle_beta   90.00
_cell.angle_gamma   90.00
#
_symmetry.space_group_name_H-M   'P 1'
#
loop_
_entity.id
_entity.type
_entity.pdbx_description
1 polymer ?
#
loop_
_entity_poly.entity_id
_entity_poly.type
_entity_poly.pdbx_seq_one_letter_code
_entity_poly.pdbx_strand_id
1 'polypeptide(L)'
;MAGGKKKVASMVYYDLMGVEADATPEQIKKAYRRKALQLHPDKRGNTPESQDEFTRMKQAYDVLSDPQKREVYDQVGEDGIKLMEDYGNMSPEEMSILLFRSMGAFGARG
;
A
#
# COMPACT_ATOMS: atom_id res chain seq x y z
N MET A 1 18.47 -0.93 24.80
CA MET A 1 18.49 -1.65 23.52
C MET A 1 18.51 -0.59 22.42
N ALA A 2 19.69 -0.26 21.88
CA ALA A 2 19.79 0.72 20.79
C ALA A 2 19.48 -0.01 19.47
N GLY A 3 18.20 -0.25 19.21
CA GLY A 3 17.74 -0.76 17.93
C GLY A 3 17.84 0.35 16.89
N GLY A 4 18.77 0.23 15.95
CA GLY A 4 18.85 1.14 14.82
C GLY A 4 17.52 1.12 14.08
N LYS A 5 16.86 2.28 13.96
CA LYS A 5 15.58 2.41 13.25
C LYS A 5 15.73 1.82 11.85
N LYS A 6 14.92 0.82 11.51
CA LYS A 6 14.86 0.27 10.15
C LYS A 6 14.67 1.41 9.15
N LYS A 7 15.64 1.61 8.26
CA LYS A 7 15.51 2.60 7.18
C LYS A 7 14.55 2.02 6.14
N VAL A 8 13.40 2.66 5.99
CA VAL A 8 12.41 2.37 4.95
C VAL A 8 12.30 3.58 4.04
N ALA A 9 12.00 3.35 2.76
CA ALA A 9 11.87 4.41 1.76
C ALA A 9 10.74 5.40 2.10
N SER A 10 9.64 4.92 2.70
CA SER A 10 8.53 5.76 3.17
C SER A 10 8.03 5.32 4.54
N MET A 11 7.78 6.30 5.42
CA MET A 11 7.16 6.09 6.75
C MET A 11 5.65 6.31 6.72
N VAL A 12 5.08 6.74 5.60
CA VAL A 12 3.69 7.21 5.51
C VAL A 12 2.69 6.16 6.00
N TYR A 13 2.83 4.89 5.61
CA TYR A 13 1.92 3.82 6.05
C TYR A 13 2.13 3.41 7.51
N TYR A 14 3.38 3.46 8.00
CA TYR A 14 3.71 3.18 9.39
C TYR A 14 3.14 4.28 10.31
N ASP A 15 3.30 5.55 9.94
CA ASP A 15 2.74 6.71 10.63
C ASP A 15 1.21 6.73 10.57
N LEU A 16 0.63 6.38 9.41
CA LEU A 16 -0.82 6.21 9.23
C LEU A 16 -1.39 5.08 10.08
N MET A 17 -0.62 4.06 10.46
CA MET A 17 -1.09 3.05 11.43
C MET A 17 -0.67 3.38 12.86
N GLY A 18 0.28 4.30 13.06
CA GLY A 18 0.84 4.63 14.37
C GLY A 18 1.72 3.52 14.92
N VAL A 19 2.49 2.86 14.04
CA VAL A 19 3.42 1.78 14.39
C VAL A 19 4.82 2.11 13.88
N GLU A 20 5.85 1.50 14.45
CA GLU A 20 7.22 1.71 13.97
C GLU A 20 7.51 0.86 12.71
N ALA A 21 8.55 1.22 11.95
CA ALA A 21 8.98 0.48 10.76
C ALA A 21 9.37 -0.99 11.06
N ASP A 22 9.77 -1.28 12.31
CA ASP A 22 10.09 -2.63 12.80
C ASP A 22 8.87 -3.37 13.34
N ALA A 23 7.66 -2.81 13.19
CA ALA A 23 6.46 -3.40 13.78
C ALA A 23 6.20 -4.82 13.26
N THR A 24 5.83 -5.71 14.18
CA THR A 24 5.48 -7.09 13.85
C THR A 24 4.10 -7.15 13.18
N PRO A 25 3.80 -8.21 12.41
CA PRO A 25 2.47 -8.38 11.79
C PRO A 25 1.33 -8.33 12.81
N GLU A 26 1.57 -8.83 14.03
CA GLU A 26 0.60 -8.78 15.12
C GLU A 26 0.33 -7.36 15.61
N GLN A 27 1.38 -6.54 15.71
CA GLN A 27 1.27 -5.12 16.09
C GLN A 27 0.50 -4.33 15.01
N ILE A 28 0.79 -4.57 13.74
CA ILE A 28 0.09 -3.98 12.59
C ILE A 28 -1.40 -4.35 12.64
N LYS A 29 -1.74 -5.63 12.80
CA LYS A 29 -3.12 -6.11 12.91
C LYS A 29 -3.85 -5.54 14.13
N LYS A 30 -3.15 -5.35 15.26
CA LYS A 30 -3.72 -4.72 16.45
C LYS A 30 -3.97 -3.23 16.24
N ALA A 31 -3.05 -2.52 15.59
CA ALA A 31 -3.18 -1.11 15.27
C ALA A 31 -4.35 -0.84 14.32
N TYR A 32 -4.46 -1.63 13.24
CA TYR A 32 -5.58 -1.56 12.29
C TYR A 32 -6.93 -1.73 12.99
N ARG A 33 -7.08 -2.77 13.83
CA ARG A 33 -8.32 -2.98 14.61
C ARG A 33 -8.67 -1.79 15.51
N ARG A 34 -7.68 -1.21 16.19
CA ARG A 34 -7.89 -0.04 17.05
C ARG A 34 -8.29 1.20 16.26
N LYS A 35 -7.70 1.43 15.10
CA LYS A 35 -8.04 2.59 14.27
C LYS A 35 -9.37 2.42 13.53
N ALA A 36 -9.70 1.22 13.06
CA ALA A 36 -11.01 0.92 12.47
C ALA A 36 -12.17 1.23 13.44
N LEU A 37 -12.01 0.93 14.73
CA LEU A 37 -12.98 1.29 15.77
C LEU A 37 -13.04 2.80 16.05
N GLN A 38 -11.96 3.54 15.81
CA GLN A 38 -11.91 5.00 15.98
C GLN A 38 -12.51 5.75 14.79
N LEU A 39 -12.37 5.21 13.58
CA LEU A 39 -12.96 5.74 12.36
C LEU A 39 -14.36 5.21 12.07
N HIS A 40 -14.96 4.45 12.99
CA HIS A 40 -16.30 3.90 12.79
C HIS A 40 -17.31 5.05 12.59
N PRO A 41 -18.19 5.00 11.58
CA PRO A 41 -19.11 6.10 11.23
C PRO A 41 -20.05 6.48 12.37
N ASP A 42 -20.33 5.54 13.28
CA ASP A 42 -21.11 5.77 14.51
C ASP A 42 -20.50 6.83 15.44
N LYS A 43 -19.17 7.01 15.43
CA LYS A 43 -18.47 7.97 16.31
C LYS A 43 -18.06 9.27 15.63
N ARG A 44 -17.80 9.25 14.32
CA ARG A 44 -17.28 10.42 13.58
C ARG A 44 -18.29 11.06 12.62
N GLY A 45 -19.45 10.44 12.45
CA GLY A 45 -20.35 10.79 11.35
C GLY A 45 -19.74 10.36 10.01
N ASN A 46 -20.60 10.08 9.03
CA ASN A 46 -20.17 9.63 7.72
C ASN A 46 -19.65 10.81 6.88
N THR A 47 -18.54 11.40 7.30
CA THR A 47 -17.87 12.50 6.58
C THR A 47 -16.96 11.93 5.49
N PRO A 48 -16.82 12.62 4.35
CA PRO A 48 -15.90 12.20 3.28
C PRO A 48 -14.45 12.04 3.80
N GLU A 49 -14.01 12.91 4.71
CA GLU A 49 -12.69 12.81 5.34
C GLU A 49 -12.48 11.48 6.10
N SER A 50 -13.50 10.99 6.82
CA SER A 50 -13.41 9.71 7.53
C SER A 50 -13.31 8.54 6.56
N GLN A 51 -13.93 8.66 5.39
CA GLN A 51 -13.91 7.64 4.34
C GLN A 51 -12.56 7.61 3.61
N ASP A 52 -11.97 8.77 3.33
CA ASP A 52 -10.61 8.91 2.82
C ASP A 52 -9.57 8.34 3.80
N GLU A 53 -9.65 8.70 5.09
CA GLU A 53 -8.76 8.16 6.14
C GLU A 53 -8.88 6.63 6.25
N PHE A 54 -10.11 6.10 6.21
CA PHE A 54 -10.35 4.66 6.28
C PHE A 54 -9.78 3.93 5.07
N THR A 55 -9.94 4.50 3.88
CA THR A 55 -9.40 3.94 2.63
C THR A 55 -7.87 3.87 2.69
N ARG A 56 -7.21 4.97 3.09
CA ARG A 56 -5.74 4.99 3.24
C ARG A 56 -5.25 4.02 4.31
N MET A 57 -5.97 3.89 5.42
CA MET A 57 -5.61 2.94 6.48
C MET A 57 -5.76 1.49 6.00
N LYS A 58 -6.81 1.19 5.23
CA LYS A 58 -7.01 -0.13 4.64
C LYS A 58 -5.89 -0.47 3.67
N GLN A 59 -5.48 0.46 2.80
CA GLN A 59 -4.34 0.29 1.90
C GLN A 59 -3.04 0.06 2.68
N ALA A 60 -2.76 0.89 3.69
CA ALA A 60 -1.59 0.70 4.55
C ALA A 60 -1.55 -0.68 5.21
N TYR A 61 -2.70 -1.17 5.70
CA TYR A 61 -2.80 -2.51 6.27
C TYR A 61 -2.57 -3.60 5.21
N ASP A 62 -3.17 -3.49 4.03
CA ASP A 62 -3.01 -4.48 2.96
C ASP A 62 -1.53 -4.65 2.59
N VAL A 63 -0.83 -3.53 2.37
CA VAL A 63 0.60 -3.49 2.03
C VAL A 63 1.47 -4.01 3.16
N LEU A 64 1.25 -3.57 4.39
CA LEU A 64 2.12 -3.91 5.53
C LEU A 64 1.82 -5.29 6.13
N SER A 65 0.64 -5.85 5.86
CA SER A 65 0.27 -7.20 6.27
C SER A 65 0.90 -8.28 5.37
N ASP A 66 1.12 -7.95 4.10
CA ASP A 66 1.76 -8.86 3.15
C ASP A 66 3.28 -8.64 3.16
N PRO A 67 4.08 -9.69 3.44
CA PRO A 67 5.53 -9.56 3.53
C PRO A 67 6.18 -9.17 2.19
N GLN A 68 5.63 -9.58 1.05
CA GLN A 68 6.16 -9.21 -0.26
C GLN A 68 5.88 -7.74 -0.56
N LYS A 69 4.63 -7.29 -0.36
CA LYS A 69 4.28 -5.88 -0.55
C LYS A 69 5.07 -4.99 0.41
N ARG A 70 5.18 -5.38 1.68
CA ARG A 70 5.97 -4.64 2.67
C ARG A 70 7.42 -4.48 2.24
N GLU A 71 8.04 -5.52 1.68
CA GLU A 71 9.41 -5.44 1.20
C GLU A 71 9.56 -4.43 0.06
N VAL A 72 8.65 -4.45 -0.93
CA VAL A 72 8.62 -3.49 -2.03
C VAL A 72 8.41 -2.07 -1.50
N TYR A 73 7.49 -1.88 -0.55
CA TYR A 73 7.24 -0.59 0.09
C TYR A 73 8.46 -0.09 0.86
N ASP A 74 9.14 -0.96 1.59
CA ASP A 74 10.32 -0.60 2.36
C ASP A 74 11.50 -0.21 1.45
N GLN A 75 11.60 -0.78 0.25
CA GLN A 75 12.67 -0.50 -0.72
C GLN A 75 12.38 0.69 -1.64
N VAL A 76 11.15 0.83 -2.12
CA VAL A 76 10.77 1.76 -3.20
C VAL A 76 9.78 2.83 -2.71
N GLY A 77 9.01 2.55 -1.66
CA GLY A 77 7.97 3.46 -1.14
C GLY A 77 6.61 3.26 -1.80
N GLU A 78 5.77 4.29 -1.73
CA GLU A 78 4.39 4.25 -2.23
C GLU A 78 4.32 4.04 -3.75
N ASP A 79 5.28 4.56 -4.51
CA ASP A 79 5.34 4.40 -5.97
C ASP A 79 5.53 2.94 -6.39
N GLY A 80 6.34 2.18 -5.65
CA GLY A 80 6.56 0.75 -5.92
C GLY A 80 5.29 -0.08 -5.69
N ILE A 81 4.52 0.27 -4.67
CA ILE A 81 3.22 -0.35 -4.40
C ILE A 81 2.19 0.02 -5.45
N LYS A 82 2.10 1.29 -5.82
CA LYS A 82 1.18 1.72 -6.88
C LYS A 82 1.44 0.97 -8.17
N LEU A 83 2.71 0.85 -8.58
CA LEU A 83 3.09 0.09 -9.76
C LEU A 83 2.70 -1.39 -9.60
N MET A 84 2.97 -2.02 -8.46
CA MET A 84 2.60 -3.42 -8.21
C MET A 84 1.07 -3.63 -8.22
N GLU A 85 0.30 -2.70 -7.66
CA GLU A 85 -1.17 -2.75 -7.67
C GLU A 85 -1.72 -2.51 -9.07
N ASP A 86 -1.24 -1.51 -9.80
CA ASP A 86 -1.68 -1.23 -11.16
C ASP A 86 -1.45 -2.45 -12.07
N TYR A 87 -0.30 -3.11 -11.96
CA TYR A 87 -0.01 -4.33 -12.74
C TYR A 87 -0.74 -5.57 -12.23
N GLY A 88 -0.96 -5.69 -10.92
CA GLY A 88 -1.68 -6.82 -10.31
C GLY A 88 -3.19 -6.76 -10.49
N ASN A 89 -3.73 -5.55 -10.71
CA ASN A 89 -5.16 -5.29 -10.87
C ASN A 89 -5.55 -4.98 -12.32
N MET A 90 -4.58 -4.89 -13.24
CA MET A 90 -4.82 -4.86 -14.68
C MET A 90 -5.45 -6.18 -15.13
N SER A 91 -6.45 -6.08 -15.99
CA SER A 91 -6.99 -7.26 -16.65
C SER A 91 -5.92 -7.89 -17.57
N PRO A 92 -5.99 -9.20 -17.86
CA PRO A 92 -5.06 -9.87 -18.77
C PRO A 92 -4.95 -9.19 -20.15
N GLU A 93 -6.03 -8.53 -20.58
CA GLU A 93 -6.12 -7.74 -21.79
C GLU A 93 -5.40 -6.39 -21.70
N GLU A 94 -5.44 -5.68 -20.56
CA GLU A 94 -4.61 -4.49 -20.31
C GLU A 94 -3.12 -4.84 -20.22
N MET A 95 -2.79 -5.96 -19.55
CA MET A 95 -1.42 -6.51 -19.51
C MET A 95 -0.92 -6.89 -20.90
N SER A 96 -1.77 -7.49 -21.74
CA SER A 96 -1.47 -7.81 -23.14
C SER A 96 -1.26 -6.56 -23.98
N ILE A 97 -2.08 -5.51 -23.82
CA ILE A 97 -1.91 -4.23 -24.51
C ILE A 97 -0.62 -3.52 -24.07
N LEU A 98 -0.28 -3.53 -22.79
CA LEU A 98 0.96 -2.95 -22.27
C LEU A 98 2.19 -3.69 -22.81
N LEU A 99 2.16 -5.03 -22.81
CA LEU A 99 3.20 -5.87 -23.36
C LEU A 99 3.33 -5.66 -24.88
N PHE A 100 2.22 -5.65 -25.62
CA PHE A 100 2.17 -5.38 -27.05
C PHE A 100 2.64 -3.95 -27.38
N ARG A 101 2.36 -2.96 -26.54
CA ARG A 101 2.88 -1.59 -26.68
C ARG A 101 4.39 -1.52 -26.39
N SER A 102 4.88 -2.31 -25.44
CA SER A 102 6.32 -2.42 -25.13
C SER A 102 7.10 -3.27 -26.15
N MET A 103 6.43 -4.22 -26.83
CA MET A 103 6.99 -5.06 -27.89
C MET A 103 6.66 -4.55 -29.31
N GLY A 104 5.80 -3.54 -29.45
CA GLY A 104 5.19 -3.12 -30.72
C GLY A 104 5.74 -1.82 -31.32
N ALA A 105 6.87 -1.31 -30.84
CA ALA A 105 7.62 -0.24 -31.51
C ALA A 105 8.63 -0.78 -32.55
N PHE A 106 8.42 -1.98 -33.09
CA PHE A 106 9.25 -2.57 -34.15
C PHE A 106 8.39 -3.32 -35.17
N GLY A 107 7.52 -2.61 -35.90
CA GLY A 107 6.77 -3.27 -36.97
C GLY A 107 5.61 -2.50 -37.58
N ALA A 108 5.79 -1.23 -37.92
CA ALA A 108 4.81 -0.51 -38.73
C ALA A 108 5.48 0.42 -39.75
N ARG A 109 6.22 -0.19 -40.70
CA ARG A 109 6.39 0.38 -42.05
C ARG A 109 6.86 -0.71 -43.01
N GLY A 110 5.90 -1.31 -43.70
CA GLY A 110 6.09 -2.19 -44.85
C GLY A 110 4.92 -1.99 -45.79
#